data_AF-A0A1S3GZ91-F1
#
_entry.id   AF-A0A1S3GZ91-F1
#
_cell.length_a   1.000
_cell.length_b   1.000
_cell.length_c   1.000
_cell.angle_alpha   90.00
_cell.angle_beta   90.00
_cell.angle_gamma   90.00
#
_symmetry.space_group_name_H-M   'P 1'
#
loop_
_entity.id
_entity.type
_entity.pdbx_description
1 polymer ?
#
loop_
_entity_poly.entity_id
_entity_poly.type
_entity_poly.pdbx_seq_one_letter_code
_entity_poly.pdbx_strand_id
1 'polypeptide(L)'
;MLQVVNTTLNRRRVLCNIPTLLAAEIEQGMPYQDRLRSNWCDIIENLEDSGVIDYLYQEHVLSSRQMNEVKDKSVRQERNGKLLGILMTAGERGYHKFCDALRQSEGSAWLEERLNNT
;
A
#
# COMPACT_ATOMS: atom_id res chain seq x y z
N MET A 1 -18.22 39.68 -8.71
CA MET A 1 -18.32 39.00 -7.41
C MET A 1 -18.06 37.52 -7.64
N LEU A 2 -16.98 36.99 -7.06
CA LEU A 2 -16.89 35.72 -6.34
C LEU A 2 -15.41 35.47 -6.09
N GLN A 3 -15.03 35.55 -4.81
CA GLN A 3 -13.65 35.38 -4.36
C GLN A 3 -13.31 33.91 -4.34
N VAL A 4 -12.23 33.52 -5.02
CA VAL A 4 -11.63 32.19 -4.86
C VAL A 4 -10.74 32.27 -3.63
N VAL A 5 -11.25 31.72 -2.53
CA VAL A 5 -10.55 31.62 -1.25
C VAL A 5 -9.38 30.67 -1.41
N ASN A 6 -8.18 31.26 -1.42
CA ASN A 6 -6.91 30.55 -1.37
C ASN A 6 -6.66 30.17 0.10
N THR A 7 -6.87 28.90 0.46
CA THR A 7 -6.52 28.37 1.78
C THR A 7 -5.45 27.30 1.66
N THR A 8 -4.21 27.77 1.74
CA THR A 8 -3.20 27.33 2.71
C THR A 8 -3.25 25.86 3.12
N LEU A 9 -2.26 25.07 2.67
CA LEU A 9 -1.71 24.03 3.54
C LEU A 9 -0.18 23.93 3.40
N ASN A 10 0.48 24.89 4.03
CA ASN A 10 1.85 24.73 4.48
C ASN A 10 1.81 23.86 5.75
N ARG A 11 2.19 22.57 5.67
CA ARG A 11 2.66 21.81 6.83
C ARG A 11 3.85 20.94 6.46
N ARG A 12 5.02 21.48 6.79
CA ARG A 12 6.31 20.81 6.98
C ARG A 12 6.15 19.39 7.56
N ARG A 13 6.46 18.36 6.77
CA ARG A 13 7.03 17.07 7.23
C ARG A 13 8.08 16.59 6.20
N VAL A 14 9.31 17.00 6.49
CA VAL A 14 10.59 16.40 6.13
C VAL A 14 10.61 15.01 6.83
N LEU A 15 10.90 13.82 6.29
CA LEU A 15 11.44 13.28 5.03
C LEU A 15 10.93 11.84 4.88
N CYS A 16 10.44 11.46 3.70
CA CYS A 16 10.71 10.15 3.12
C CYS A 16 10.99 10.39 1.64
N ASN A 17 12.27 10.55 1.29
CA ASN A 17 12.70 10.69 -0.10
C ASN A 17 12.25 9.47 -0.91
N ILE A 18 11.32 9.66 -1.84
CA ILE A 18 11.18 8.78 -3.00
C ILE A 18 11.20 9.66 -4.25
N PRO A 19 12.11 9.42 -5.22
CA PRO A 19 12.28 10.29 -6.37
C PRO A 19 11.13 10.17 -7.37
N THR A 20 10.83 11.33 -7.96
CA THR A 20 10.42 11.53 -9.36
C THR A 20 8.96 11.15 -9.66
N LEU A 21 8.05 12.13 -9.64
CA LEU A 21 7.64 12.90 -10.83
C LEU A 21 7.30 12.01 -12.05
N LEU A 22 6.06 12.18 -12.49
CA LEU A 22 5.61 11.97 -13.87
C LEU A 22 5.21 10.54 -14.27
N ALA A 23 3.95 10.18 -13.97
CA ALA A 23 3.13 9.49 -14.96
C ALA A 23 1.66 9.76 -14.67
N ALA A 24 1.10 10.65 -15.50
CA ALA A 24 -0.29 10.68 -15.94
C ALA A 24 -1.39 10.74 -14.87
N GLU A 25 -1.96 11.94 -14.78
CA GLU A 25 -3.38 12.21 -14.58
C GLU A 25 -4.27 11.09 -15.16
N ILE A 26 -4.82 10.24 -14.29
CA ILE A 26 -6.04 9.51 -14.58
C ILE A 26 -6.97 9.78 -13.40
N GLU A 27 -8.02 10.54 -13.70
CA GLU A 27 -9.17 10.80 -12.83
C GLU A 27 -9.70 9.48 -12.28
N GLN A 28 -9.55 9.21 -10.96
CA GLN A 28 -10.49 8.50 -10.07
C GLN A 28 -9.88 8.42 -8.66
N GLY A 29 -10.39 9.21 -7.71
CA GLY A 29 -10.05 9.08 -6.28
C GLY A 29 -8.58 9.36 -5.93
N MET A 30 -8.24 9.39 -4.64
CA MET A 30 -6.83 9.44 -4.24
C MET A 30 -6.08 8.21 -4.80
N PRO A 31 -4.85 8.38 -5.30
CA PRO A 31 -4.08 7.26 -5.83
C PRO A 31 -3.88 6.20 -4.74
N TYR A 32 -4.02 4.92 -5.09
CA TYR A 32 -3.87 3.80 -4.14
C TYR A 32 -2.54 3.86 -3.35
N GLN A 33 -1.51 4.45 -3.96
CA GLN A 33 -0.21 4.71 -3.34
C GLN A 33 -0.31 5.62 -2.11
N ASP A 34 -1.17 6.63 -2.14
CA ASP A 34 -1.35 7.55 -1.01
C ASP A 34 -2.13 6.88 0.13
N ARG A 35 -3.06 5.97 -0.20
CA ARG A 35 -3.74 5.12 0.80
C ARG A 35 -2.76 4.18 1.49
N LEU A 36 -1.88 3.54 0.71
CA LEU A 36 -0.81 2.68 1.22
C LEU A 36 0.19 3.47 2.08
N ARG A 37 0.60 4.67 1.64
CA ARG A 37 1.52 5.53 2.41
C ARG A 37 0.90 6.03 3.70
N SER A 38 -0.36 6.44 3.68
CA SER A 38 -1.05 6.97 4.86
C SER A 38 -1.24 5.91 5.94
N ASN A 39 -1.42 4.65 5.53
CA ASN A 39 -1.60 3.51 6.44
C ASN A 39 -0.33 2.64 6.56
N TRP A 40 0.83 3.13 6.12
CA TRP A 40 2.05 2.33 5.97
C TRP A 40 2.49 1.67 7.28
N CYS A 41 2.54 2.44 8.38
CA CYS A 41 2.92 1.91 9.68
C CYS A 41 1.88 0.91 10.23
N ASP A 42 0.59 1.24 10.11
CA ASP A 42 -0.50 0.39 10.60
C ASP A 42 -0.48 -0.98 9.90
N ILE A 43 -0.25 -1.00 8.58
CA ILE A 43 -0.13 -2.24 7.80
C ILE A 43 1.12 -3.01 8.24
N ILE A 44 2.28 -2.36 8.38
CA ILE A 44 3.51 -3.05 8.78
C ILE A 44 3.37 -3.75 10.14
N GLU A 45 2.70 -3.11 11.09
CA GLU A 45 2.54 -3.62 12.45
C GLU A 45 1.44 -4.68 12.58
N ASN A 46 0.36 -4.57 11.81
CA ASN A 46 -0.83 -5.39 11.99
C ASN A 46 -1.09 -6.41 10.87
N LEU A 47 -0.38 -6.32 9.74
CA LEU A 47 -0.54 -7.27 8.63
C LEU A 47 0.02 -8.63 9.02
N GLU A 48 -0.84 -9.65 8.89
CA GLU A 48 -0.44 -11.04 8.96
C GLU A 48 -0.01 -11.53 7.58
N ASP A 49 1.30 -11.71 7.41
CA ASP A 49 1.94 -11.83 6.10
C ASP A 49 1.85 -13.23 5.50
N SER A 50 1.71 -14.24 6.36
CA SER A 50 1.72 -15.66 6.01
C SER A 50 0.70 -16.03 4.93
N GLY A 51 -0.58 -15.65 5.10
CA GLY A 51 -1.63 -15.91 4.12
C GLY A 51 -1.64 -14.93 2.94
N VAL A 52 -1.24 -13.69 3.18
CA VAL A 52 -1.32 -12.61 2.17
C VAL A 52 -0.25 -12.78 1.09
N ILE A 53 0.97 -13.17 1.46
CA ILE A 53 2.06 -13.39 0.50
C ILE A 53 1.71 -14.55 -0.45
N ASP A 54 1.19 -15.64 0.10
CA ASP A 54 0.83 -16.83 -0.68
C ASP A 54 -0.31 -16.52 -1.66
N TYR A 55 -1.32 -15.77 -1.22
CA TYR A 55 -2.40 -15.31 -2.09
C TYR A 55 -1.91 -14.39 -3.21
N LEU A 56 -1.08 -13.39 -2.89
CA LEU A 56 -0.54 -12.47 -3.89
C LEU A 56 0.40 -13.15 -4.90
N TYR A 57 1.09 -14.21 -4.50
CA TYR A 57 1.86 -15.04 -5.41
C TYR A 57 0.95 -15.82 -6.36
N GLN A 58 -0.14 -16.42 -5.84
CA GLN A 58 -1.12 -17.13 -6.65
C GLN A 58 -1.81 -16.20 -7.67
N GLU A 59 -2.11 -14.96 -7.28
CA GLU A 59 -2.71 -13.95 -8.16
C GLU A 59 -1.71 -13.29 -9.13
N HIS A 60 -0.48 -13.80 -9.20
CA HIS A 60 0.61 -13.28 -10.04
C HIS A 60 0.94 -11.80 -9.78
N VAL A 61 0.64 -11.28 -8.59
CA VAL A 61 1.05 -9.94 -8.14
C VAL A 61 2.52 -9.95 -7.71
N LEU A 62 2.93 -11.04 -7.06
CA LEU A 62 4.32 -11.30 -6.69
C LEU A 62 4.93 -12.32 -7.63
N SER A 63 6.17 -12.07 -8.04
CA SER A 63 6.99 -13.08 -8.70
C SER A 63 7.67 -13.98 -7.67
N SER A 64 8.06 -15.19 -8.06
CA SER A 64 8.68 -16.19 -7.16
C SER A 64 9.94 -15.66 -6.48
N ARG A 65 10.71 -14.84 -7.21
CA ARG A 65 11.84 -14.10 -6.65
C ARG A 65 11.41 -13.15 -5.52
N GLN A 66 10.41 -12.31 -5.76
CA GLN A 66 9.91 -11.34 -4.78
C GLN A 66 9.34 -12.04 -3.56
N MET A 67 8.60 -13.14 -3.75
CA MET A 67 8.08 -13.96 -2.66
C MET A 67 9.21 -14.50 -1.78
N ASN A 68 10.26 -15.06 -2.39
CA ASN A 68 11.42 -15.54 -1.65
C ASN A 68 12.15 -14.39 -0.94
N GLU A 69 12.33 -13.24 -1.58
CA GLU A 69 12.94 -12.05 -0.95
C GLU A 69 12.16 -11.56 0.29
N VAL A 70 10.82 -11.68 0.27
CA VAL A 70 10.00 -11.36 1.43
C VAL A 70 10.13 -12.46 2.48
N LYS A 71 9.96 -13.74 2.13
CA LYS A 71 10.06 -14.88 3.08
C LYS A 71 11.43 -15.03 3.72
N ASP A 72 12.50 -14.55 3.07
CA ASP A 72 13.87 -14.56 3.58
C ASP A 72 14.05 -13.64 4.81
N LYS A 73 13.16 -12.67 5.03
CA LYS A 73 13.25 -11.79 6.21
C LYS A 73 12.70 -12.48 7.46
N SER A 74 13.49 -12.47 8.52
CA SER A 74 13.11 -13.05 9.82
C SER A 74 12.03 -12.22 10.53
N VAL A 75 12.06 -10.89 10.36
CA VAL A 75 11.17 -9.96 11.06
C VAL A 75 9.91 -9.69 10.25
N ARG A 76 8.74 -9.87 10.86
CA ARG A 76 7.43 -9.63 10.22
C ARG A 76 7.29 -8.21 9.68
N GLN A 77 7.76 -7.20 10.42
CA GLN A 77 7.70 -5.81 9.98
C GLN A 77 8.55 -5.57 8.71
N GLU A 78 9.72 -6.20 8.61
CA GLU A 78 10.55 -6.10 7.42
C GLU A 78 9.93 -6.80 6.22
N ARG A 79 9.28 -7.96 6.44
CA ARG A 79 8.48 -8.64 5.40
C ARG A 79 7.38 -7.75 4.87
N ASN A 80 6.58 -7.18 5.77
CA ASN A 80 5.47 -6.30 5.43
C ASN A 80 5.95 -5.04 4.71
N GLY A 81 7.03 -4.41 5.18
CA GLY A 81 7.61 -3.24 4.52
C GLY A 81 8.11 -3.54 3.11
N LYS A 82 8.74 -4.71 2.90
CA LYS A 82 9.20 -5.15 1.58
C LYS A 82 8.02 -5.45 0.65
N LEU A 83 6.99 -6.14 1.17
CA LEU A 83 5.75 -6.43 0.45
C LEU A 83 5.05 -5.15 -0.02
N LEU A 84 4.89 -4.18 0.87
CA LEU A 84 4.34 -2.86 0.54
C LEU A 84 5.17 -2.13 -0.51
N GLY A 85 6.50 -2.20 -0.44
CA GLY A 85 7.38 -1.66 -1.46
C GLY A 85 7.14 -2.27 -2.85
N ILE A 86 6.83 -3.57 -2.92
CA ILE A 86 6.47 -4.24 -4.17
C ILE A 86 5.08 -3.79 -4.64
N LEU A 87 4.10 -3.71 -3.73
CA LEU A 87 2.73 -3.25 -4.04
C LEU A 87 2.69 -1.83 -4.60
N MET A 88 3.58 -0.94 -4.15
CA MET A 88 3.74 0.40 -4.72
C MET A 88 4.06 0.36 -6.23
N THR A 89 4.79 -0.67 -6.67
CA THR A 89 5.19 -0.89 -8.07
C THR A 89 4.26 -1.83 -8.86
N ALA A 90 3.40 -2.59 -8.17
CA ALA A 90 2.52 -3.59 -8.78
C ALA A 90 1.29 -3.00 -9.51
N GLY A 91 1.07 -1.70 -9.38
CA GLY A 91 -0.08 -1.00 -9.98
C GLY A 91 -1.37 -1.17 -9.19
N GLU A 92 -2.42 -0.51 -9.66
CA GLU A 92 -3.76 -0.51 -9.04
C GLU A 92 -4.37 -1.92 -8.94
N ARG A 93 -4.14 -2.76 -9.96
CA ARG A 93 -4.54 -4.17 -9.92
C ARG A 93 -3.92 -4.94 -8.74
N GLY A 94 -2.63 -4.70 -8.47
CA GLY A 94 -1.93 -5.33 -7.34
C GLY A 94 -2.51 -4.88 -6.01
N TYR A 95 -2.89 -3.60 -5.90
CA TYR A 95 -3.57 -3.06 -4.73
C TYR A 95 -4.94 -3.71 -4.50
N HIS A 96 -5.78 -3.85 -5.53
CA HIS A 96 -7.07 -4.52 -5.39
C HIS A 96 -6.93 -5.97 -4.90
N LYS A 97 -5.97 -6.71 -5.46
CA LYS A 97 -5.67 -8.08 -5.02
C LYS A 97 -5.14 -8.14 -3.60
N PHE A 98 -4.38 -7.13 -3.17
CA PHE A 98 -3.99 -6.99 -1.79
C PHE A 98 -5.20 -6.74 -0.87
N CYS A 99 -6.13 -5.87 -1.23
CA CYS A 99 -7.38 -5.69 -0.50
C CYS A 99 -8.19 -7.00 -0.43
N ASP A 100 -8.29 -7.74 -1.53
CA ASP A 100 -8.95 -9.05 -1.55
C ASP A 100 -8.27 -10.04 -0.60
N ALA A 101 -6.93 -10.07 -0.57
CA ALA A 101 -6.15 -10.89 0.35
C ALA A 101 -6.41 -10.51 1.82
N LEU A 102 -6.53 -9.20 2.12
CA LEU A 102 -6.86 -8.70 3.45
C LEU A 102 -8.27 -9.13 3.88
N ARG A 103 -9.26 -9.10 2.98
CA ARG A 103 -10.62 -9.60 3.29
C ARG A 103 -10.63 -11.10 3.57
N GLN A 104 -9.76 -11.85 2.90
CA GLN A 104 -9.65 -13.30 3.07
C GLN A 104 -8.89 -13.69 4.34
N SER A 105 -8.01 -12.82 4.84
CA SER A 105 -7.30 -13.00 6.10
C SER A 105 -8.16 -12.48 7.25
N GLU A 106 -8.76 -13.38 8.03
CA GLU A 106 -9.67 -13.03 9.13
C GLU A 106 -9.04 -12.10 10.19
N GLY A 107 -7.71 -12.08 10.33
CA GLY A 107 -6.99 -11.20 11.24
C GLY A 107 -6.75 -9.77 10.71
N SER A 108 -6.95 -9.54 9.42
CA SER A 108 -6.58 -8.29 8.74
C SER A 108 -7.73 -7.65 7.96
N ALA A 109 -8.95 -8.20 8.03
CA ALA A 109 -10.13 -7.67 7.33
C ALA A 109 -10.45 -6.22 7.70
N TRP A 110 -10.24 -5.81 8.95
CA TRP A 110 -10.46 -4.43 9.41
C TRP A 110 -9.48 -3.42 8.77
N LEU A 111 -8.28 -3.87 8.34
CA LEU A 111 -7.33 -3.01 7.62
C LEU A 111 -7.86 -2.65 6.23
N GLU A 112 -8.60 -3.56 5.58
CA GLU A 112 -9.21 -3.29 4.29
C GLU A 112 -10.31 -2.23 4.40
N GLU A 113 -11.16 -2.33 5.41
CA GLU A 113 -12.21 -1.33 5.67
C GLU A 113 -11.61 0.06 5.97
N ARG A 114 -10.48 0.10 6.67
CA ARG A 114 -9.74 1.35 6.94
C ARG A 114 -9.09 1.92 5.68
N LEU A 115 -8.55 1.06 4.81
CA LEU A 115 -8.00 1.45 3.52
C LEU A 115 -9.07 1.98 2.54
N ASN A 116 -10.32 1.51 2.64
CA ASN A 116 -11.42 1.97 1.79
C ASN A 116 -12.07 3.28 2.27
N ASN A 117 -12.13 3.51 3.59
CA ASN A 117 -12.77 4.68 4.20
C ASN A 117 -11.90 5.96 4.23
N THR A 118 -10.70 5.94 3.64
CA THR A 118 -9.78 7.09 3.56
C THR A 118 -9.76 7.68 2.15
#